data_AF-A0A1H4DFQ3-F1
#
_entry.id   AF-A0A1H4DFQ3-F1
#
_cell.length_a   1.000
_cell.length_b   1.000
_cell.length_c   1.000
_cell.angle_alpha   90.00
_cell.angle_beta   90.00
_cell.angle_gamma   90.00
#
_symmetry.space_group_name_H-M   'P 1'
#
loop_
_entity.id
_entity.type
_entity.pdbx_description
1 polymer ?
#
loop_
_entity_poly.entity_id
_entity_poly.type
_entity_poly.pdbx_seq_one_letter_code
_entity_poly.pdbx_strand_id
1 'polypeptide(L)'
;MTELRTTRLILRPPTMADCDAIIEACSDPDIARFTAVPEPYTRADAEYFITDIVAQSAADGLPVFLITTHDGQLVGAIDLHKRNGNVAEIGYWAHRDFRGRGFLTEAATALLAHAFNDLELATVHIQIQSANLASLALARRLGFTMHAVVPGLISLKGEQHDGWIGSLTASDFLAGTRPRPATVHDMVVEFHRVYSMVIGKGAAAVDHPDMAMRLRLIAEEFCELIEAVRGREAAETVRSAFETIDVGPTNADLIATADALGDLAYVIYGMAILANIPLDSVIAEIHRSNLTKLGPDGKPVLRADGKVGKGPHFEPPNLAAILHSEGETGGALFER
;
A
#
# COMPACT_ATOMS: atom_id res chain seq x y z
N MET A 1 -25.12 -18.86 9.40
CA MET A 1 -23.96 -18.11 8.88
C MET A 1 -22.70 -18.86 9.23
N THR A 2 -21.76 -18.92 8.30
CA THR A 2 -20.52 -19.70 8.42
C THR A 2 -19.48 -18.92 9.21
N GLU A 3 -18.92 -19.54 10.24
CA GLU A 3 -17.74 -19.04 10.95
C GLU A 3 -16.49 -19.20 10.08
N LEU A 4 -15.60 -18.21 10.04
CA LEU A 4 -14.31 -18.33 9.37
C LEU A 4 -13.21 -18.56 10.41
N ARG A 5 -12.32 -19.52 10.13
CA ARG A 5 -11.18 -19.85 10.99
C ARG A 5 -9.88 -19.56 10.27
N THR A 6 -8.97 -18.92 10.98
CA THR A 6 -7.61 -18.65 10.51
C THR A 6 -6.60 -19.24 11.49
N THR A 7 -5.30 -19.03 11.23
CA THR A 7 -4.22 -19.51 12.09
C THR A 7 -4.40 -19.07 13.55
N ARG A 8 -4.76 -17.80 13.78
CA ARG A 8 -4.83 -17.21 15.12
C ARG A 8 -6.25 -16.83 15.55
N LEU A 9 -7.20 -16.79 14.62
CA LEU A 9 -8.48 -16.13 14.83
C LEU A 9 -9.69 -17.00 14.48
N ILE A 10 -10.80 -16.65 15.11
CA ILE A 10 -12.15 -17.07 14.76
C ILE A 10 -12.95 -15.80 14.43
N LEU A 11 -13.52 -15.74 13.23
CA LEU A 11 -14.46 -14.72 12.81
C LEU A 11 -15.86 -15.33 12.85
N ARG A 12 -16.70 -14.83 13.77
CA ARG A 12 -18.04 -15.36 13.99
C ARG A 12 -19.06 -14.24 14.16
N PRO A 13 -20.35 -14.49 13.88
CA PRO A 13 -21.39 -13.51 14.17
C PRO A 13 -21.37 -13.13 15.67
N PRO A 14 -21.60 -11.84 16.00
CA PRO A 14 -21.79 -11.43 17.37
C PRO A 14 -23.08 -12.05 17.94
N THR A 15 -23.08 -12.23 19.26
CA THR A 15 -24.22 -12.71 20.04
C THR A 15 -24.44 -11.80 21.24
N MET A 16 -25.60 -11.88 21.88
CA MET A 16 -25.90 -11.09 23.09
C MET A 16 -24.90 -11.31 24.24
N ALA A 17 -24.19 -12.45 24.26
CA ALA A 17 -23.13 -12.69 25.25
C ALA A 17 -21.89 -11.80 25.03
N ASP A 18 -21.75 -11.19 23.86
CA ASP A 18 -20.62 -10.34 23.49
C ASP A 18 -20.82 -8.87 23.87
N CYS A 19 -22.02 -8.45 24.31
CA CYS A 19 -22.34 -7.06 24.59
C CYS A 19 -21.30 -6.39 25.50
N ASP A 20 -20.91 -7.05 26.60
CA ASP A 20 -19.98 -6.47 27.58
C ASP A 20 -18.58 -6.24 26.98
N ALA A 21 -18.11 -7.18 26.16
CA ALA A 21 -16.82 -7.05 25.48
C ALA A 21 -16.86 -5.97 24.38
N ILE A 22 -17.97 -5.86 23.65
CA ILE A 22 -18.16 -4.80 22.64
C ILE A 22 -18.22 -3.42 23.31
N ILE A 23 -18.94 -3.27 24.42
CA ILE A 23 -19.02 -2.00 25.17
C ILE A 23 -17.64 -1.57 25.65
N GLU A 24 -16.87 -2.50 26.21
CA GLU A 24 -15.50 -2.21 26.67
C GLU A 24 -14.61 -1.76 25.49
N ALA A 25 -14.66 -2.49 24.37
CA ALA A 25 -13.88 -2.14 23.18
C ALA A 25 -14.27 -0.78 22.59
N CYS A 26 -15.57 -0.55 22.41
CA CYS A 26 -16.12 0.68 21.81
C CYS A 26 -16.06 1.90 22.75
N SER A 27 -15.67 1.71 24.01
CA SER A 27 -15.32 2.83 24.92
C SER A 27 -13.96 3.46 24.57
N ASP A 28 -13.22 2.88 23.62
CA ASP A 28 -11.98 3.47 23.10
C ASP A 28 -12.27 4.69 22.21
N PRO A 29 -11.77 5.88 22.57
CA PRO A 29 -12.02 7.11 21.81
C PRO A 29 -11.47 7.06 20.37
N ASP A 30 -10.44 6.25 20.07
CA ASP A 30 -9.95 6.10 18.69
C ASP A 30 -10.97 5.39 17.79
N ILE A 31 -11.78 4.48 18.33
CA ILE A 31 -12.83 3.82 17.55
C ILE A 31 -13.90 4.84 17.21
N ALA A 32 -14.41 5.58 18.20
CA ALA A 32 -15.40 6.63 17.99
C ALA A 32 -14.88 7.74 17.07
N ARG A 33 -13.58 8.06 17.11
CA ARG A 33 -12.96 9.10 16.27
C ARG A 33 -13.06 8.80 14.77
N PHE A 34 -12.92 7.54 14.38
CA PHE A 34 -12.79 7.14 12.97
C PHE A 34 -13.98 6.34 12.41
N THR A 35 -15.03 6.15 13.21
CA THR A 35 -16.20 5.35 12.83
C THR A 35 -17.50 6.04 13.24
N ALA A 36 -18.63 5.48 12.80
CA ALA A 36 -19.96 5.94 13.22
C ALA A 36 -20.38 5.39 14.60
N VAL A 37 -19.47 4.70 15.31
CA VAL A 37 -19.73 4.18 16.67
C VAL A 37 -20.06 5.35 17.62
N PRO A 38 -21.19 5.29 18.34
CA PRO A 38 -21.58 6.31 19.31
C PRO A 38 -20.55 6.54 20.42
N GLU A 39 -20.53 7.76 20.95
CA GLU A 39 -19.72 8.16 22.09
C GLU A 39 -20.57 9.03 23.04
N PRO A 40 -20.85 8.56 24.28
CA PRO A 40 -20.46 7.27 24.86
C PRO A 40 -21.20 6.08 24.23
N TYR A 41 -20.53 4.93 24.16
CA TYR A 41 -21.14 3.68 23.68
C TYR A 41 -21.84 2.94 24.83
N THR A 42 -23.13 2.67 24.68
CA THR A 42 -23.97 2.13 25.75
C THR A 42 -24.35 0.66 25.50
N ARG A 43 -24.95 0.02 26.51
CA ARG A 43 -25.53 -1.31 26.33
C ARG A 43 -26.61 -1.33 25.25
N ALA A 44 -27.46 -0.30 25.19
CA ALA A 44 -28.50 -0.22 24.16
C ALA A 44 -27.90 -0.18 22.75
N ASP A 45 -26.75 0.48 22.57
CA ASP A 45 -26.05 0.51 21.28
C ASP A 45 -25.48 -0.86 20.90
N ALA A 46 -24.93 -1.60 21.88
CA ALA A 46 -24.45 -2.97 21.67
C ALA A 46 -25.58 -3.94 21.32
N GLU A 47 -26.72 -3.83 22.02
CA GLU A 47 -27.90 -4.63 21.75
C GLU A 47 -28.45 -4.32 20.35
N TYR A 48 -28.62 -3.05 20.00
CA TYR A 48 -29.05 -2.60 18.67
C TYR A 48 -28.12 -3.07 17.55
N PHE A 49 -26.79 -3.00 17.75
CA PHE A 49 -25.82 -3.53 16.79
C PHE A 49 -26.08 -5.02 16.50
N ILE A 50 -26.38 -5.81 17.53
CA ILE A 50 -26.60 -7.25 17.39
C ILE A 50 -27.98 -7.57 16.83
N THR A 51 -29.02 -6.89 17.29
CA THR A 51 -30.41 -7.22 16.92
C THR A 51 -30.83 -6.65 15.59
N ASP A 52 -30.27 -5.51 15.18
CA ASP A 52 -30.72 -4.76 14.00
C ASP A 52 -29.66 -4.76 12.91
N ILE A 53 -28.43 -4.30 13.21
CA ILE A 53 -27.38 -4.15 12.19
C ILE A 53 -26.92 -5.50 11.66
N VAL A 54 -26.62 -6.45 12.56
CA VAL A 54 -26.18 -7.80 12.18
C VAL A 54 -27.31 -8.56 11.48
N ALA A 55 -28.55 -8.41 11.95
CA ALA A 55 -29.71 -9.05 11.33
C ALA A 55 -29.97 -8.51 9.92
N GLN A 56 -29.86 -7.19 9.72
CA GLN A 56 -30.02 -6.57 8.42
C GLN A 56 -28.92 -7.00 7.44
N SER A 57 -27.66 -7.01 7.87
CA SER A 57 -26.55 -7.48 7.02
C SER A 57 -26.73 -8.96 6.62
N ALA A 58 -27.19 -9.80 7.56
CA ALA A 58 -27.52 -11.19 7.26
C ALA A 58 -28.67 -11.33 6.24
N ALA A 59 -29.68 -10.46 6.29
CA ALA A 59 -30.75 -10.43 5.29
C ALA A 59 -30.24 -10.01 3.90
N ASP A 60 -29.19 -9.18 3.85
CA ASP A 60 -28.48 -8.82 2.62
C ASP A 60 -27.51 -9.90 2.12
N GLY A 61 -27.34 -10.99 2.88
CA GLY A 61 -26.43 -12.10 2.57
C GLY A 61 -24.96 -11.78 2.86
N LEU A 62 -24.68 -10.73 3.62
CA LEU A 62 -23.34 -10.28 3.94
C LEU A 62 -23.00 -10.52 5.42
N PRO A 63 -21.74 -10.81 5.75
CA PRO A 63 -21.35 -11.08 7.13
C PRO A 63 -21.05 -9.80 7.92
N VAL A 64 -21.42 -9.84 9.20
CA VAL A 64 -20.84 -9.03 10.28
C VAL A 64 -20.21 -10.00 11.27
N PHE A 65 -18.91 -9.85 11.53
CA PHE A 65 -18.17 -10.74 12.41
C PHE A 65 -17.49 -9.99 13.55
N LEU A 66 -17.53 -10.59 14.73
CA LEU A 66 -16.50 -10.36 15.74
C LEU A 66 -15.28 -11.21 15.40
N ILE A 67 -14.11 -10.60 15.59
CA ILE A 67 -12.83 -11.25 15.49
C ILE A 67 -12.42 -11.63 16.90
N THR A 68 -12.19 -12.90 17.14
CA THR A 68 -11.72 -13.42 18.44
C THR A 68 -10.46 -14.25 18.27
N THR A 69 -9.60 -14.26 19.27
CA THR A 69 -8.54 -15.26 19.36
C THR A 69 -9.13 -16.63 19.68
N HIS A 70 -8.37 -17.72 19.48
CA HIS A 70 -8.84 -19.07 19.81
C HIS A 70 -9.15 -19.29 21.30
N ASP A 71 -8.58 -18.48 22.19
CA ASP A 71 -8.88 -18.44 23.63
C ASP A 71 -10.00 -17.45 24.00
N GLY A 72 -10.66 -16.83 23.02
CA GLY A 72 -11.90 -16.08 23.20
C GLY A 72 -11.73 -14.59 23.49
N GLN A 73 -10.53 -14.03 23.38
CA GLN A 73 -10.33 -12.58 23.54
C GLN A 73 -10.86 -11.82 22.33
N LEU A 74 -11.59 -10.72 22.57
CA LEU A 74 -12.11 -9.87 21.50
C LEU A 74 -10.99 -9.04 20.88
N VAL A 75 -10.77 -9.23 19.59
CA VAL A 75 -9.75 -8.54 18.80
C VAL A 75 -10.33 -7.33 18.08
N GLY A 76 -11.59 -7.41 17.63
CA GLY A 76 -12.23 -6.38 16.83
C GLY A 76 -13.55 -6.83 16.21
N ALA A 77 -14.08 -6.02 15.31
CA ALA A 77 -15.17 -6.41 14.42
C ALA A 77 -14.84 -6.04 12.98
N ILE A 78 -15.43 -6.78 12.04
CA ILE A 78 -15.24 -6.63 10.60
C ILE A 78 -16.51 -7.04 9.87
N ASP A 79 -16.87 -6.31 8.82
CA ASP A 79 -18.11 -6.52 8.10
C ASP A 79 -18.04 -6.15 6.62
N LEU A 80 -19.05 -6.61 5.87
CA LEU A 80 -19.32 -6.19 4.51
C LEU A 80 -20.70 -5.51 4.45
N HIS A 81 -20.73 -4.31 3.85
CA HIS A 81 -21.95 -3.55 3.62
C HIS A 81 -22.31 -3.61 2.15
N LYS A 82 -23.58 -3.87 1.85
CA LYS A 82 -24.03 -3.94 0.46
C LYS A 82 -24.00 -2.55 -0.16
N ARG A 83 -23.39 -2.44 -1.34
CA ARG A 83 -23.47 -1.22 -2.16
C ARG A 83 -24.49 -1.45 -3.28
N ASN A 84 -24.04 -1.95 -4.43
CA ASN A 84 -24.89 -2.21 -5.60
C ASN A 84 -24.42 -3.49 -6.32
N GLY A 85 -25.35 -4.33 -6.78
CA GLY A 85 -25.01 -5.57 -7.49
C GLY A 85 -24.03 -6.43 -6.69
N ASN A 86 -22.96 -6.90 -7.33
CA ASN A 86 -21.90 -7.69 -6.71
C ASN A 86 -20.78 -6.82 -6.11
N VAL A 87 -21.13 -5.65 -5.58
CA VAL A 87 -20.20 -4.72 -4.93
C VAL A 87 -20.59 -4.56 -3.46
N ALA A 88 -19.62 -4.76 -2.59
CA ALA A 88 -19.74 -4.45 -1.16
C ALA A 88 -18.67 -3.45 -0.72
N GLU A 89 -18.80 -2.96 0.49
CA GLU A 89 -17.80 -2.16 1.19
C GLU A 89 -17.35 -2.86 2.45
N ILE A 90 -16.05 -2.85 2.75
CA ILE A 90 -15.51 -3.43 3.97
C ILE A 90 -15.41 -2.37 5.08
N GLY A 91 -15.85 -2.73 6.28
CA GLY A 91 -15.68 -1.95 7.50
C GLY A 91 -14.94 -2.76 8.56
N TYR A 92 -14.19 -2.07 9.44
CA TYR A 92 -13.56 -2.71 10.59
C TYR A 92 -13.18 -1.74 11.70
N TRP A 93 -13.04 -2.28 12.90
CA TRP A 93 -12.30 -1.68 14.01
C TRP A 93 -11.55 -2.76 14.80
N ALA A 94 -10.52 -2.35 15.54
CA ALA A 94 -9.74 -3.24 16.38
C ALA A 94 -9.60 -2.70 17.80
N HIS A 95 -9.74 -3.60 18.76
CA HIS A 95 -9.49 -3.37 20.17
C HIS A 95 -8.03 -2.91 20.38
N ARG A 96 -7.80 -1.95 21.28
CA ARG A 96 -6.49 -1.30 21.51
C ARG A 96 -5.34 -2.28 21.71
N ASP A 97 -5.57 -3.36 22.45
CA ASP A 97 -4.53 -4.35 22.83
C ASP A 97 -4.06 -5.24 21.66
N PHE A 98 -4.76 -5.21 20.53
CA PHE A 98 -4.49 -6.05 19.37
C PHE A 98 -4.02 -5.26 18.13
N ARG A 99 -3.97 -3.93 18.22
CA ARG A 99 -3.46 -3.06 17.14
C ARG A 99 -1.97 -3.30 16.90
N GLY A 100 -1.52 -3.11 15.65
CA GLY A 100 -0.10 -3.23 15.27
C GLY A 100 0.47 -4.66 15.27
N ARG A 101 -0.34 -5.69 15.58
CA ARG A 101 0.09 -7.10 15.69
C ARG A 101 -0.33 -7.98 14.51
N GLY A 102 -0.87 -7.36 13.46
CA GLY A 102 -1.28 -8.02 12.22
C GLY A 102 -2.55 -8.88 12.32
N PHE A 103 -3.30 -8.83 13.42
CA PHE A 103 -4.55 -9.60 13.55
C PHE A 103 -5.63 -9.11 12.58
N LEU A 104 -5.80 -7.79 12.47
CA LEU A 104 -6.79 -7.23 11.56
C LEU A 104 -6.47 -7.50 10.08
N THR A 105 -5.17 -7.56 9.73
CA THR A 105 -4.73 -8.02 8.40
C THR A 105 -5.16 -9.46 8.14
N GLU A 106 -4.92 -10.37 9.08
CA GLU A 106 -5.32 -11.77 8.94
C GLU A 106 -6.84 -11.93 8.82
N ALA A 107 -7.60 -11.23 9.66
CA ALA A 107 -9.07 -11.26 9.61
C ALA A 107 -9.61 -10.71 8.28
N ALA A 108 -9.12 -9.55 7.83
CA ALA A 108 -9.56 -8.95 6.58
C ALA A 108 -9.17 -9.80 5.37
N THR A 109 -7.98 -10.43 5.35
CA THR A 109 -7.62 -11.38 4.29
C THR A 109 -8.59 -12.56 4.22
N ALA A 110 -8.97 -13.14 5.37
CA ALA A 110 -9.93 -14.25 5.40
C ALA A 110 -11.33 -13.81 4.94
N LEU A 111 -11.79 -12.64 5.36
CA LEU A 111 -13.07 -12.10 4.91
C LEU A 111 -13.08 -11.79 3.42
N LEU A 112 -12.02 -11.19 2.86
CA LEU A 112 -11.92 -10.93 1.43
C LEU A 112 -11.87 -12.22 0.61
N ALA A 113 -11.18 -13.25 1.09
CA ALA A 113 -11.23 -14.57 0.47
C ALA A 113 -12.65 -15.14 0.42
N HIS A 114 -13.39 -15.03 1.53
CA HIS A 114 -14.80 -15.43 1.57
C HIS A 114 -15.67 -14.59 0.62
N ALA A 115 -15.45 -13.27 0.60
CA ALA A 115 -16.17 -12.32 -0.23
C ALA A 115 -16.06 -12.64 -1.73
N PHE A 116 -14.87 -12.99 -2.20
CA PHE A 116 -14.63 -13.26 -3.63
C PHE A 116 -14.91 -14.71 -4.02
N ASN A 117 -14.59 -15.69 -3.16
CA ASN A 117 -14.74 -17.11 -3.50
C ASN A 117 -16.13 -17.66 -3.25
N ASP A 118 -16.76 -17.26 -2.13
CA ASP A 118 -18.02 -17.86 -1.67
C ASP A 118 -19.21 -16.94 -1.93
N LEU A 119 -19.03 -15.62 -1.79
CA LEU A 119 -20.10 -14.63 -2.04
C LEU A 119 -20.09 -14.10 -3.48
N GLU A 120 -19.11 -14.50 -4.29
CA GLU A 120 -18.96 -14.12 -5.72
C GLU A 120 -19.05 -12.61 -5.97
N LEU A 121 -18.56 -11.81 -5.01
CA LEU A 121 -18.45 -10.37 -5.20
C LEU A 121 -17.44 -10.07 -6.33
N ALA A 122 -17.74 -9.07 -7.15
CA ALA A 122 -16.82 -8.62 -8.19
C ALA A 122 -15.79 -7.63 -7.62
N THR A 123 -16.25 -6.78 -6.69
CA THR A 123 -15.45 -5.68 -6.13
C THR A 123 -15.81 -5.43 -4.68
N VAL A 124 -14.79 -5.19 -3.86
CA VAL A 124 -14.94 -4.65 -2.50
C VAL A 124 -14.37 -3.23 -2.48
N HIS A 125 -15.16 -2.27 -2.00
CA HIS A 125 -14.73 -0.90 -1.75
C HIS A 125 -14.27 -0.73 -0.31
N ILE A 126 -13.50 0.32 -0.07
CA ILE A 126 -13.19 0.81 1.26
C ILE A 126 -13.21 2.33 1.26
N GLN A 127 -13.80 2.91 2.29
CA GLN A 127 -13.74 4.34 2.57
C GLN A 127 -13.04 4.58 3.90
N ILE A 128 -12.13 5.55 3.93
CA ILE A 128 -11.26 5.78 5.08
C ILE A 128 -11.16 7.28 5.30
N GLN A 129 -11.53 7.78 6.48
CA GLN A 129 -11.30 9.18 6.83
C GLN A 129 -9.82 9.54 6.60
N SER A 130 -9.52 10.68 5.95
CA SER A 130 -8.18 11.02 5.45
C SER A 130 -7.09 11.03 6.53
N ALA A 131 -7.45 11.36 7.77
CA ALA A 131 -6.56 11.34 8.93
C ALA A 131 -6.26 9.93 9.48
N ASN A 132 -7.01 8.89 9.08
CA ASN A 132 -6.82 7.52 9.56
C ASN A 132 -5.73 6.78 8.77
N LEU A 133 -4.48 7.19 9.00
CA LEU A 133 -3.31 6.62 8.31
C LEU A 133 -3.12 5.12 8.61
N ALA A 134 -3.56 4.65 9.78
CA ALA A 134 -3.47 3.24 10.16
C ALA A 134 -4.37 2.36 9.27
N SER A 135 -5.62 2.78 9.04
CA SER A 135 -6.53 2.08 8.13
C SER A 135 -6.06 2.20 6.68
N LEU A 136 -5.54 3.36 6.25
CA LEU A 136 -4.96 3.51 4.91
C LEU A 136 -3.79 2.53 4.68
N ALA A 137 -2.90 2.41 5.66
CA ALA A 137 -1.78 1.47 5.59
C ALA A 137 -2.24 0.00 5.58
N LEU A 138 -3.34 -0.33 6.25
CA LEU A 138 -3.94 -1.66 6.21
C LEU A 138 -4.59 -1.96 4.85
N ALA A 139 -5.41 -1.05 4.34
CA ALA A 139 -6.06 -1.17 3.03
C ALA A 139 -5.03 -1.41 1.92
N ARG A 140 -3.95 -0.61 1.91
CA ARG A 140 -2.81 -0.81 1.00
C ARG A 140 -2.22 -2.20 1.20
N ARG A 141 -1.93 -2.64 2.42
CA ARG A 141 -1.38 -3.99 2.68
C ARG A 141 -2.29 -5.13 2.20
N LEU A 142 -3.60 -4.93 2.20
CA LEU A 142 -4.60 -5.88 1.72
C LEU A 142 -4.75 -5.89 0.20
N GLY A 143 -4.07 -4.99 -0.52
CA GLY A 143 -4.09 -4.92 -1.98
C GLY A 143 -5.12 -3.95 -2.55
N PHE A 144 -5.79 -3.15 -1.72
CA PHE A 144 -6.69 -2.11 -2.24
C PHE A 144 -5.89 -1.06 -3.02
N THR A 145 -6.38 -0.73 -4.21
CA THR A 145 -5.96 0.46 -4.94
C THR A 145 -6.69 1.66 -4.35
N MET A 146 -5.94 2.64 -3.85
CA MET A 146 -6.50 3.89 -3.31
C MET A 146 -6.55 4.93 -4.42
N HIS A 147 -7.74 5.35 -4.83
CA HIS A 147 -7.95 6.12 -6.05
C HIS A 147 -7.79 7.63 -5.84
N ALA A 148 -8.39 8.15 -4.77
CA ALA A 148 -8.38 9.59 -4.49
C ALA A 148 -8.74 9.88 -3.03
N VAL A 149 -8.43 11.10 -2.59
CA VAL A 149 -9.09 11.74 -1.45
C VAL A 149 -10.25 12.56 -2.00
N VAL A 150 -11.45 12.31 -1.49
CA VAL A 150 -12.68 13.02 -1.87
C VAL A 150 -13.09 13.91 -0.69
N PRO A 151 -13.22 15.23 -0.89
CA PRO A 151 -13.68 16.13 0.16
C PRO A 151 -15.09 15.78 0.65
N GLY A 152 -15.28 15.77 1.97
CA GLY A 152 -16.59 15.46 2.59
C GLY A 152 -17.18 14.09 2.25
N LEU A 153 -16.33 13.09 1.92
CA LEU A 153 -16.78 11.73 1.60
C LEU A 153 -17.38 11.01 2.81
N ILE A 154 -16.81 11.25 3.99
CA ILE A 154 -17.08 10.49 5.21
C ILE A 154 -17.89 11.36 6.16
N SER A 155 -19.12 10.94 6.47
CA SER A 155 -19.96 11.56 7.48
C SER A 155 -19.90 10.76 8.78
N LEU A 156 -19.29 11.33 9.82
CA LEU A 156 -19.24 10.73 11.16
C LEU A 156 -19.96 11.64 12.13
N LYS A 157 -20.99 11.13 12.81
CA LYS A 157 -21.70 11.84 13.89
C LYS A 157 -22.18 13.26 13.51
N GLY A 158 -22.55 13.45 12.24
CA GLY A 158 -23.05 14.72 11.71
C GLY A 158 -21.98 15.67 11.16
N GLU A 159 -20.70 15.32 11.28
CA GLU A 159 -19.59 16.08 10.72
C GLU A 159 -19.07 15.44 9.42
N GLN A 160 -18.74 16.29 8.45
CA GLN A 160 -18.17 15.85 7.17
C GLN A 160 -16.65 15.88 7.22
N HIS A 161 -16.04 14.82 6.73
CA HIS A 161 -14.61 14.66 6.66
C HIS A 161 -14.18 14.21 5.27
N ASP A 162 -13.01 14.69 4.85
CA ASP A 162 -12.35 14.18 3.66
C ASP A 162 -12.03 12.69 3.85
N GLY A 163 -12.18 11.90 2.78
CA GLY A 163 -11.97 10.47 2.85
C GLY A 163 -11.26 9.92 1.63
N TRP A 164 -10.40 8.94 1.85
CA TRP A 164 -9.90 8.09 0.79
C TRP A 164 -11.00 7.15 0.30
N ILE A 165 -11.08 6.95 -1.01
CA ILE A 165 -11.86 5.88 -1.62
C ILE A 165 -10.91 4.89 -2.31
N GLY A 166 -11.11 3.61 -2.05
CA GLY A 166 -10.33 2.54 -2.65
C GLY A 166 -11.18 1.35 -3.08
N SER A 167 -10.61 0.51 -3.93
CA SER A 167 -11.25 -0.74 -4.38
C SER A 167 -10.26 -1.89 -4.48
N LEU A 168 -10.78 -3.10 -4.33
CA LEU A 168 -10.12 -4.36 -4.61
C LEU A 168 -11.06 -5.24 -5.44
N THR A 169 -10.59 -5.74 -6.57
CA THR A 169 -11.39 -6.63 -7.44
C THR A 169 -11.08 -8.10 -7.16
N ALA A 170 -12.00 -8.99 -7.51
CA ALA A 170 -11.77 -10.44 -7.41
C ALA A 170 -10.53 -10.87 -8.22
N SER A 171 -10.32 -10.27 -9.40
CA SER A 171 -9.15 -10.56 -10.24
C SER A 171 -7.84 -10.17 -9.55
N ASP A 172 -7.78 -8.97 -8.97
CA ASP A 172 -6.57 -8.49 -8.27
C ASP A 172 -6.30 -9.31 -7.00
N PHE A 173 -7.34 -9.77 -6.31
CA PHE A 173 -7.17 -10.63 -5.15
C PHE A 173 -6.68 -12.04 -5.54
N LEU A 174 -7.31 -12.67 -6.54
CA LEU A 174 -7.02 -14.04 -6.97
C LEU A 174 -5.69 -14.17 -7.72
N ALA A 175 -5.25 -13.12 -8.41
CA ALA A 175 -3.93 -13.09 -9.04
C ALA A 175 -2.79 -13.13 -8.01
N GLY A 176 -3.09 -13.07 -6.70
CA GLY A 176 -2.09 -13.04 -5.64
C GLY A 176 -1.21 -11.80 -5.76
N THR A 177 -1.67 -10.77 -6.47
CA THR A 177 -0.94 -9.53 -6.63
C THR A 177 -0.77 -8.93 -5.25
N ARG A 178 0.46 -9.05 -4.72
CA ARG A 178 0.90 -8.20 -3.61
C ARG A 178 0.49 -6.77 -3.94
N PRO A 179 0.13 -5.96 -2.94
CA PRO A 179 -0.21 -4.57 -3.18
C PRO A 179 0.82 -3.96 -4.11
N ARG A 180 0.39 -3.44 -5.27
CA ARG A 180 1.29 -2.61 -6.05
C ARG A 180 1.74 -1.50 -5.10
N PRO A 181 3.05 -1.32 -4.88
CA PRO A 181 3.48 -0.33 -3.92
C PRO A 181 2.93 1.03 -4.35
N ALA A 182 2.23 1.71 -3.43
CA ALA A 182 1.37 2.85 -3.78
C ALA A 182 2.17 4.10 -4.16
N THR A 183 3.48 4.09 -3.88
CA THR A 183 4.42 5.17 -4.17
C THR A 183 5.75 4.58 -4.61
N VAL A 184 6.57 5.36 -5.31
CA VAL A 184 7.96 5.00 -5.62
C VAL A 184 8.75 4.68 -4.34
N HIS A 185 8.46 5.38 -3.24
CA HIS A 185 9.04 5.08 -1.93
C HIS A 185 8.72 3.64 -1.49
N ASP A 186 7.45 3.22 -1.56
CA ASP A 186 7.05 1.87 -1.16
C ASP A 186 7.68 0.80 -2.06
N MET A 187 7.84 1.09 -3.36
CA MET A 187 8.53 0.21 -4.32
C MET A 187 10.00 0.01 -3.91
N VAL A 188 10.70 1.10 -3.62
CA VAL A 188 12.11 1.06 -3.22
C VAL A 188 12.29 0.37 -1.87
N VAL A 189 11.37 0.57 -0.92
CA VAL A 189 11.37 -0.14 0.37
C VAL A 189 11.12 -1.64 0.18
N GLU A 190 10.18 -2.03 -0.68
CA GLU A 190 9.96 -3.44 -1.03
C GLU A 190 11.23 -4.05 -1.64
N PHE A 191 11.85 -3.35 -2.59
CA PHE A 191 13.10 -3.77 -3.20
C PHE A 191 14.18 -3.96 -2.13
N HIS A 192 14.43 -2.99 -1.24
CA HIS A 192 15.46 -3.18 -0.19
C HIS A 192 15.15 -4.35 0.75
N ARG A 193 13.88 -4.59 1.09
CA ARG A 193 13.49 -5.74 1.93
C ARG A 193 13.77 -7.07 1.23
N VAL A 194 13.32 -7.21 -0.01
CA VAL A 194 13.52 -8.44 -0.82
C VAL A 194 15.01 -8.71 -0.99
N TYR A 195 15.78 -7.65 -1.23
CA TYR A 195 17.21 -7.73 -1.48
C TYR A 195 18.07 -7.70 -0.21
N SER A 196 17.45 -7.71 0.98
CA SER A 196 18.13 -7.62 2.28
C SER A 196 19.13 -6.46 2.38
N MET A 197 18.87 -5.38 1.65
CA MET A 197 19.69 -4.17 1.69
C MET A 197 19.39 -3.38 2.96
N VAL A 198 20.38 -2.60 3.42
CA VAL A 198 20.20 -1.77 4.62
C VAL A 198 19.13 -0.72 4.35
N ILE A 199 18.06 -0.78 5.13
CA ILE A 199 17.05 0.27 5.26
C ILE A 199 17.45 1.07 6.49
N GLY A 200 17.64 2.39 6.35
CA GLY A 200 17.99 3.26 7.47
C GLY A 200 17.00 3.08 8.62
N LYS A 201 17.46 2.48 9.72
CA LYS A 201 16.69 2.33 10.96
C LYS A 201 17.23 3.33 11.96
N GLY A 202 16.82 4.58 11.85
CA GLY A 202 17.30 5.65 12.74
C GLY A 202 16.84 7.04 12.32
N ALA A 203 17.29 8.06 13.05
CA ALA A 203 17.15 9.44 12.64
C ALA A 203 17.80 9.66 11.26
N ALA A 204 17.30 10.63 10.50
CA ALA A 204 17.86 10.98 9.20
C ALA A 204 19.36 11.27 9.35
N ALA A 205 20.18 10.56 8.56
CA ALA A 205 21.63 10.67 8.60
C ALA A 205 22.18 10.42 7.19
N VAL A 206 23.13 11.25 6.78
CA VAL A 206 23.83 11.13 5.50
C VAL A 206 25.20 10.46 5.63
N ASP A 207 25.66 10.25 6.87
CA ASP A 207 26.87 9.50 7.20
C ASP A 207 26.59 7.98 7.23
N HIS A 208 26.10 7.45 6.10
CA HIS A 208 25.86 6.02 5.93
C HIS A 208 26.99 5.39 5.11
N PRO A 209 27.55 4.22 5.48
CA PRO A 209 28.66 3.60 4.75
C PRO A 209 28.34 3.33 3.26
N ASP A 210 27.06 3.14 2.93
CA ASP A 210 26.60 2.93 1.56
C ASP A 210 26.34 4.23 0.75
N MET A 211 26.56 5.42 1.32
CA MET A 211 26.27 6.69 0.62
C MET A 211 27.10 6.84 -0.67
N ALA A 212 28.36 6.43 -0.61
CA ALA A 212 29.26 6.38 -1.77
C ALA A 212 28.69 5.51 -2.91
N MET A 213 28.07 4.38 -2.56
CA MET A 213 27.41 3.49 -3.51
C MET A 213 26.17 4.15 -4.13
N ARG A 214 25.36 4.85 -3.32
CA ARG A 214 24.17 5.56 -3.81
C ARG A 214 24.52 6.66 -4.81
N LEU A 215 25.57 7.44 -4.55
CA LEU A 215 26.05 8.45 -5.50
C LEU A 215 26.51 7.83 -6.82
N ARG A 216 27.22 6.71 -6.78
CA ARG A 216 27.62 5.96 -7.99
C ARG A 216 26.42 5.49 -8.81
N LEU A 217 25.38 4.96 -8.16
CA LEU A 217 24.15 4.55 -8.85
C LEU A 217 23.43 5.73 -9.51
N ILE A 218 23.31 6.88 -8.82
CA ILE A 218 22.70 8.10 -9.39
C ILE A 218 23.48 8.56 -10.64
N ALA A 219 24.81 8.57 -10.56
CA ALA A 219 25.64 8.94 -11.70
C ALA A 219 25.51 7.97 -12.88
N GLU A 220 25.41 6.66 -12.60
CA GLU A 220 25.20 5.64 -13.63
C GLU A 220 23.88 5.87 -14.39
N GLU A 221 22.76 6.01 -13.67
CA GLU A 221 21.44 6.25 -14.28
C GLU A 221 21.40 7.59 -15.04
N PHE A 222 22.08 8.63 -14.53
CA PHE A 222 22.21 9.90 -15.26
C PHE A 222 23.01 9.74 -16.56
N CYS A 223 24.10 8.96 -16.54
CA CYS A 223 24.85 8.64 -17.77
C CYS A 223 23.99 7.86 -18.77
N GLU A 224 23.18 6.90 -18.31
CA GLU A 224 22.23 6.16 -19.16
C GLU A 224 21.19 7.10 -19.80
N LEU A 225 20.67 8.07 -19.06
CA LEU A 225 19.78 9.10 -19.59
C LEU A 225 20.46 9.97 -20.65
N ILE A 226 21.69 10.43 -20.40
CA ILE A 226 22.47 11.21 -21.38
C ILE A 226 22.77 10.38 -22.63
N GLU A 227 23.09 9.09 -22.50
CA GLU A 227 23.30 8.21 -23.65
C GLU A 227 22.02 8.10 -24.49
N ALA A 228 20.87 7.90 -23.85
CA ALA A 228 19.58 7.79 -24.51
C ALA A 228 19.17 9.06 -25.28
N VAL A 229 19.49 10.24 -24.73
CA VAL A 229 19.04 11.54 -25.28
C VAL A 229 20.08 12.18 -26.21
N ARG A 230 21.37 12.00 -25.94
CA ARG A 230 22.48 12.72 -26.60
C ARG A 230 23.53 11.80 -27.21
N GLY A 231 23.44 10.49 -27.01
CA GLY A 231 24.37 9.50 -27.54
C GLY A 231 25.58 9.22 -26.63
N ARG A 232 26.32 8.17 -26.99
CA ARG A 232 27.41 7.59 -26.17
C ARG A 232 28.54 8.55 -25.85
N GLU A 233 28.95 9.39 -26.79
CA GLU A 233 30.09 10.30 -26.60
C GLU A 233 29.82 11.33 -25.49
N ALA A 234 28.60 11.86 -25.44
CA ALA A 234 28.18 12.78 -24.38
C ALA A 234 28.11 12.09 -23.02
N ALA A 235 27.58 10.86 -22.98
CA ALA A 235 27.52 10.07 -21.75
C ALA A 235 28.92 9.73 -21.21
N GLU A 236 29.86 9.39 -22.09
CA GLU A 236 31.23 9.06 -21.69
C GLU A 236 31.97 10.27 -21.11
N THR A 237 31.67 11.47 -21.61
CA THR A 237 32.21 12.72 -21.05
C THR A 237 31.75 12.91 -19.60
N VAL A 238 30.47 12.68 -19.32
CA VAL A 238 29.92 12.78 -17.96
C VAL A 238 30.47 11.69 -17.05
N ARG A 239 30.54 10.45 -17.55
CA ARG A 239 31.12 9.30 -16.82
C ARG A 239 32.55 9.57 -16.39
N SER A 240 33.40 9.96 -17.36
CA SER A 240 34.81 10.28 -17.11
C SER A 240 34.96 11.41 -16.09
N ALA A 241 34.11 12.44 -16.14
CA ALA A 241 34.13 13.51 -15.16
C ALA A 241 33.77 13.01 -13.76
N PHE A 242 32.74 12.18 -13.63
CA PHE A 242 32.32 11.62 -12.34
C PHE A 242 33.37 10.70 -11.72
N GLU A 243 34.09 9.90 -12.52
CA GLU A 243 35.14 9.00 -12.04
C GLU A 243 36.30 9.74 -11.35
N THR A 244 36.47 11.05 -11.59
CA THR A 244 37.47 11.86 -10.90
C THR A 244 37.04 12.34 -9.51
N ILE A 245 35.78 12.16 -9.13
CA ILE A 245 35.22 12.63 -7.87
C ILE A 245 35.48 11.60 -6.76
N ASP A 246 36.11 12.05 -5.67
CA ASP A 246 36.20 11.24 -4.44
C ASP A 246 34.84 11.21 -3.73
N VAL A 247 34.21 10.04 -3.73
CA VAL A 247 32.93 9.78 -3.06
C VAL A 247 33.12 9.03 -1.74
N GLY A 248 34.30 9.13 -1.13
CA GLY A 248 34.58 8.59 0.20
C GLY A 248 33.72 9.19 1.33
N PRO A 249 33.96 8.82 2.60
CA PRO A 249 33.22 9.35 3.74
C PRO A 249 33.33 10.88 3.81
N THR A 250 32.21 11.57 4.00
CA THR A 250 32.16 13.03 4.13
C THR A 250 31.28 13.44 5.31
N ASN A 251 31.50 14.65 5.83
CA ASN A 251 30.59 15.28 6.79
C ASN A 251 29.45 15.98 6.02
N ALA A 252 28.66 15.21 5.28
CA ALA A 252 27.63 15.73 4.40
C ALA A 252 26.52 16.46 5.19
N ASP A 253 25.99 17.54 4.61
CA ASP A 253 24.86 18.27 5.15
C ASP A 253 23.56 17.53 4.77
N LEU A 254 22.85 17.03 5.78
CA LEU A 254 21.59 16.32 5.61
C LEU A 254 20.51 17.18 4.93
N ILE A 255 20.40 18.46 5.30
CA ILE A 255 19.34 19.34 4.77
C ILE A 255 19.64 19.62 3.31
N ALA A 256 20.87 20.00 2.98
CA ALA A 256 21.27 20.25 1.60
C ALA A 256 21.17 18.97 0.73
N THR A 257 21.46 17.80 1.31
CA THR A 257 21.30 16.52 0.60
C THR A 257 19.82 16.22 0.32
N ALA A 258 18.94 16.44 1.29
CA ALA A 258 17.50 16.22 1.12
C ALA A 258 16.90 17.17 0.08
N ASP A 259 17.30 18.44 0.10
CA ASP A 259 16.91 19.46 -0.88
C ASP A 259 17.33 19.03 -2.30
N ALA A 260 18.60 18.68 -2.50
CA ALA A 260 19.11 18.25 -3.80
C ALA A 260 18.44 16.97 -4.33
N LEU A 261 18.16 15.98 -3.46
CA LEU A 261 17.42 14.77 -3.85
C LEU A 261 15.97 15.08 -4.27
N GLY A 262 15.31 16.01 -3.56
CA GLY A 262 13.98 16.49 -3.90
C GLY A 262 13.95 17.22 -5.24
N ASP A 263 14.90 18.14 -5.46
CA ASP A 263 15.03 18.88 -6.72
C ASP A 263 15.30 17.95 -7.91
N LEU A 264 16.19 16.97 -7.76
CA LEU A 264 16.46 15.97 -8.79
C LEU A 264 15.19 15.20 -9.16
N ALA A 265 14.43 14.71 -8.17
CA ALA A 265 13.16 14.04 -8.44
C ALA A 265 12.20 14.97 -9.19
N TYR A 266 12.05 16.22 -8.74
CA TYR A 266 11.13 17.18 -9.34
C TYR A 266 11.45 17.46 -10.81
N VAL A 267 12.71 17.74 -11.15
CA VAL A 267 13.12 18.03 -12.53
C VAL A 267 13.01 16.80 -13.45
N ILE A 268 13.23 15.59 -12.92
CA ILE A 268 13.05 14.34 -13.66
C ILE A 268 11.57 14.15 -14.03
N TYR A 269 10.66 14.34 -13.06
CA TYR A 269 9.22 14.30 -13.34
C TYR A 269 8.82 15.39 -14.34
N GLY A 270 9.39 16.59 -14.24
CA GLY A 270 9.19 17.67 -15.22
C GLY A 270 9.58 17.28 -16.65
N MET A 271 10.72 16.61 -16.82
CA MET A 271 11.15 16.07 -18.12
C MET A 271 10.21 14.98 -18.64
N ALA A 272 9.76 14.07 -17.78
CA ALA A 272 8.84 13.02 -18.17
C ALA A 272 7.48 13.58 -18.63
N ILE A 273 6.95 14.58 -17.93
CA ILE A 273 5.74 15.31 -18.35
C ILE A 273 5.95 15.97 -19.71
N LEU A 274 7.08 16.66 -19.90
CA LEU A 274 7.43 17.29 -21.19
C LEU A 274 7.48 16.27 -22.34
N ALA A 275 7.99 15.07 -22.07
CA ALA A 275 8.12 13.98 -23.03
C ALA A 275 6.86 13.10 -23.15
N ASN A 276 5.80 13.40 -22.40
CA ASN A 276 4.58 12.58 -22.29
C ASN A 276 4.86 11.11 -21.90
N ILE A 277 5.81 10.92 -20.98
CA ILE A 277 6.17 9.61 -20.43
C ILE A 277 5.41 9.43 -19.11
N PRO A 278 4.58 8.37 -18.97
CA PRO A 278 3.91 8.07 -17.72
C PRO A 278 4.89 7.45 -16.72
N LEU A 279 5.67 8.33 -16.08
CA LEU A 279 6.85 7.94 -15.32
C LEU A 279 6.51 6.98 -14.17
N ASP A 280 5.37 7.16 -13.50
CA ASP A 280 4.93 6.24 -12.43
C ASP A 280 4.66 4.83 -12.96
N SER A 281 4.01 4.70 -14.12
CA SER A 281 3.79 3.42 -14.80
C SER A 281 5.10 2.77 -15.24
N VAL A 282 6.05 3.57 -15.74
CA VAL A 282 7.40 3.12 -16.11
C VAL A 282 8.18 2.61 -14.89
N ILE A 283 8.17 3.36 -13.79
CA ILE A 283 8.83 2.96 -12.54
C ILE A 283 8.23 1.67 -11.98
N ALA A 284 6.90 1.52 -12.03
CA ALA A 284 6.23 0.30 -11.61
C ALA A 284 6.68 -0.93 -12.40
N GLU A 285 6.85 -0.80 -13.72
CA GLU A 285 7.32 -1.89 -14.58
C GLU A 285 8.82 -2.19 -14.36
N ILE A 286 9.64 -1.16 -14.15
CA ILE A 286 11.05 -1.34 -13.75
C ILE A 286 11.14 -2.07 -12.41
N HIS A 287 10.32 -1.69 -11.43
CA HIS A 287 10.24 -2.35 -10.13
C HIS A 287 9.85 -3.82 -10.26
N ARG A 288 8.80 -4.14 -11.01
CA ARG A 288 8.40 -5.52 -11.32
C ARG A 288 9.57 -6.33 -11.89
N SER A 289 10.22 -5.82 -12.93
CA SER A 289 11.39 -6.45 -13.55
C SER A 289 12.53 -6.62 -12.55
N ASN A 290 12.80 -5.62 -11.71
CA ASN A 290 13.83 -5.68 -10.67
C ASN A 290 13.56 -6.78 -9.65
N LEU A 291 12.30 -7.05 -9.29
CA LEU A 291 11.96 -8.16 -8.38
C LEU A 291 12.20 -9.56 -8.98
N THR A 292 12.31 -9.68 -10.32
CA THR A 292 12.63 -10.96 -10.99
C THR A 292 14.12 -11.31 -11.01
N LYS A 293 15.00 -10.39 -10.58
CA LYS A 293 16.46 -10.57 -10.61
C LYS A 293 17.02 -11.53 -9.55
N LEU A 294 16.16 -12.21 -8.79
CA LEU A 294 16.55 -13.17 -7.77
C LEU A 294 17.23 -14.41 -8.36
N GLY A 295 18.21 -14.95 -7.63
CA GLY A 295 18.89 -16.20 -7.92
C GLY A 295 18.01 -17.44 -7.64
N PRO A 296 18.49 -18.65 -8.00
CA PRO A 296 17.76 -19.90 -7.76
C PRO A 296 17.41 -20.16 -6.28
N ASP A 297 18.17 -19.56 -5.36
CA ASP A 297 17.99 -19.63 -3.91
C ASP A 297 17.11 -18.50 -3.36
N GLY A 298 16.51 -17.69 -4.24
CA GLY A 298 15.71 -16.53 -3.88
C GLY A 298 16.53 -15.34 -3.35
N LYS A 299 17.86 -15.36 -3.51
CA LYS A 299 18.74 -14.27 -3.06
C LYS A 299 19.28 -13.43 -4.21
N PRO A 300 19.69 -12.17 -3.94
CA PRO A 300 20.31 -11.32 -4.95
C PRO A 300 21.68 -11.85 -5.39
N VAL A 301 21.93 -11.83 -6.70
CA VAL A 301 23.30 -11.93 -7.21
C VAL A 301 23.88 -10.51 -7.23
N LEU A 302 24.69 -10.16 -6.22
CA LEU A 302 25.34 -8.84 -6.15
C LEU A 302 26.61 -8.83 -7.00
N ARG A 303 26.79 -7.76 -7.78
CA ARG A 303 28.05 -7.46 -8.47
C ARG A 303 29.01 -6.74 -7.52
N ALA A 304 30.29 -6.68 -7.92
CA ALA A 304 31.36 -6.01 -7.16
C ALA A 304 31.12 -4.50 -6.96
N ASP A 305 30.30 -3.88 -7.81
CA ASP A 305 29.89 -2.47 -7.75
C ASP A 305 28.66 -2.23 -6.84
N GLY A 306 28.07 -3.28 -6.26
CA GLY A 306 26.85 -3.22 -5.45
C GLY A 306 25.54 -3.30 -6.24
N LYS A 307 25.58 -3.36 -7.57
CA LYS A 307 24.39 -3.49 -8.43
C LYS A 307 23.87 -4.93 -8.40
N VAL A 308 22.55 -5.07 -8.41
CA VAL A 308 21.88 -6.38 -8.51
C VAL A 308 22.00 -6.90 -9.96
N GLY A 309 22.68 -8.04 -10.11
CA GLY A 309 22.83 -8.77 -11.37
C GLY A 309 21.54 -9.47 -11.83
N LYS A 310 21.49 -9.90 -13.09
CA LYS A 310 20.34 -10.61 -13.66
C LYS A 310 20.38 -12.08 -13.22
N GLY A 311 19.35 -12.52 -12.51
CA GLY A 311 19.13 -13.93 -12.14
C GLY A 311 18.64 -14.80 -13.32
N PRO A 312 18.54 -16.13 -13.12
CA PRO A 312 18.11 -17.08 -14.16
C PRO A 312 16.64 -16.91 -14.58
N HIS A 313 15.82 -16.30 -13.72
CA HIS A 313 14.40 -16.01 -13.97
C HIS A 313 14.15 -14.53 -14.28
N PHE A 314 15.20 -13.80 -14.68
CA PHE A 314 15.08 -12.38 -14.97
C PHE A 314 14.16 -12.13 -16.18
N GLU A 315 13.17 -11.27 -15.97
CA GLU A 315 12.29 -10.74 -17.01
C GLU A 315 12.59 -9.25 -17.22
N PRO A 316 12.93 -8.82 -18.46
CA PRO A 316 13.18 -7.41 -18.73
C PRO A 316 11.89 -6.58 -18.62
N PRO A 317 12.00 -5.26 -18.34
CA PRO A 317 10.84 -4.39 -18.30
C PRO A 317 10.26 -4.19 -19.71
N ASN A 318 8.94 -4.29 -19.85
CA ASN A 318 8.23 -4.05 -21.11
C ASN A 318 7.74 -2.60 -21.22
N LEU A 319 8.69 -1.67 -21.38
CA LEU A 319 8.38 -0.24 -21.45
C LEU A 319 7.61 0.14 -22.72
N ALA A 320 7.82 -0.60 -23.82
CA ALA A 320 7.08 -0.36 -25.06
C ALA A 320 5.57 -0.53 -24.87
N ALA A 321 5.13 -1.60 -24.17
CA ALA A 321 3.72 -1.81 -23.89
C ALA A 321 3.10 -0.64 -23.09
N ILE A 322 3.81 -0.12 -22.08
CA ILE A 322 3.36 1.02 -21.26
C ILE A 322 3.24 2.30 -22.10
N LEU A 323 4.25 2.59 -22.91
CA LEU A 323 4.26 3.79 -23.75
C LEU A 323 3.20 3.73 -24.87
N HIS A 324 2.88 2.54 -25.38
CA HIS A 324 1.82 2.35 -26.38
C HIS A 324 0.41 2.44 -25.78
N SER A 325 0.17 1.87 -24.59
CA SER A 325 -1.17 1.84 -23.98
C SER A 325 -1.69 3.21 -23.55
N GLU A 326 -0.81 4.13 -23.14
CA GLU A 326 -1.22 5.47 -22.69
C GLU A 326 -1.23 6.52 -23.83
N GLY A 327 -0.56 6.22 -24.95
CA GLY A 327 -0.58 7.05 -26.16
C GLY A 327 -1.95 7.11 -26.86
N GLU A 328 -2.78 6.08 -26.71
CA GLU A 328 -4.15 6.04 -27.26
C GLU A 328 -5.16 6.85 -26.41
N THR A 329 -4.90 7.00 -25.11
CA THR A 329 -5.76 7.78 -24.19
C THR A 329 -5.35 9.25 -24.05
N GLY A 330 -4.09 9.60 -24.34
CA GLY A 330 -3.55 10.96 -24.14
C GLY A 330 -3.89 11.99 -25.22
N GLY A 331 -4.47 11.58 -26.36
CA GLY A 331 -4.77 12.47 -27.49
C GLY A 331 -5.85 13.55 -27.23
N ALA A 332 -6.51 13.54 -26.07
CA ALA A 332 -7.66 14.39 -25.79
C ALA A 332 -7.42 15.54 -24.78
N LEU A 333 -6.22 15.65 -24.18
CA LEU A 333 -6.05 16.52 -22.99
C LEU A 333 -5.17 17.76 -23.17
N PHE A 334 -4.59 18.01 -24.34
CA PHE A 334 -3.80 19.22 -24.58
C PHE A 334 -4.09 19.86 -25.95
N GLU A 335 -5.28 20.44 -26.09
CA GLU A 335 -5.48 21.59 -26.98
C GLU A 335 -5.48 22.88 -26.13
N ARG A 336 -4.41 23.66 -26.23
CA ARG A 336 -4.40 25.12 -26.04
C ARG A 336 -3.36 25.75 -26.95
#